data_AF-A0A8G0PAG2-F1
#
_entry.id   AF-A0A8G0PAG2-F1
#
_cell.length_a   1.000
_cell.length_b   1.000
_cell.length_c   1.000
_cell.angle_alpha   90.00
_cell.angle_beta   90.00
_cell.angle_gamma   90.00
#
_symmetry.space_group_name_H-M   'P 1'
#
loop_
_entity.id
_entity.type
_entity.pdbx_description
1 polymer ?
#
loop_
_entity_poly.entity_id
_entity_poly.type
_entity_poly.pdbx_seq_one_letter_code
_entity_poly.pdbx_strand_id
1 'polypeptide(L)'
;MINYFEQQNWENLKVNGSIKHNGKSFTGIKENINLEDNSCHRKLYVSGIDHGYSFMSYFKDDKLYVSMYIYIYGEIRFLISYYIDDNERYSFAYHLCYHLTEINFFQTYLNEGNGVNHYQKMFVKRKDLNTERLFIENKDVIDAYEEGKSYITDIDTFCQCWTGEYERFAKTIIQYLIQGSMKRCNGYVFKDTFMEKFVWQEEQIEKIIHEDRLPTDIQFIGGVTVAYHDITQKIVAVVTVMDVNSQEIVDQAIYTEDRINMHIPDVFGFNETIWAIKAFEKLAVKPQFIFCDGHGIEHPKNMGFATFLGIQLDIPTIGCAKKRLVGYYKKEDLGDKRADHIELIFDQKVVGKALRTKENTNPIYVSIGHKISLETSVNWVLETTQSTRLPFILEKAIEIARQQMPEQFRIDFMNDEPNEYGIIK
;
A
#
# COMPACT_ATOMS: atom_id res chain seq x y z
N MET A 1 -20.56 0.32 -5.34
CA MET A 1 -19.10 0.13 -5.51
C MET A 1 -18.64 -1.23 -4.95
N ILE A 2 -19.21 -1.70 -3.83
CA ILE A 2 -19.02 -3.07 -3.29
C ILE A 2 -19.24 -4.16 -4.37
N ASN A 3 -20.31 -4.07 -5.18
CA ASN A 3 -20.56 -5.00 -6.30
C ASN A 3 -19.44 -5.07 -7.35
N TYR A 4 -18.61 -4.03 -7.50
CA TYR A 4 -17.53 -4.04 -8.49
C TYR A 4 -16.33 -4.89 -8.06
N PHE A 5 -16.08 -4.94 -6.75
CA PHE A 5 -14.95 -5.66 -6.17
C PHE A 5 -15.29 -7.14 -5.88
N GLU A 6 -16.57 -7.45 -5.65
CA GLU A 6 -17.07 -8.83 -5.52
C GLU A 6 -17.10 -9.59 -6.86
N GLN A 7 -17.13 -8.88 -8.00
CA GLN A 7 -17.15 -9.48 -9.34
C GLN A 7 -15.79 -9.98 -9.85
N GLN A 8 -14.69 -9.75 -9.12
CA GLN A 8 -13.33 -9.98 -9.64
C GLN A 8 -12.85 -11.45 -9.57
N ASN A 9 -13.67 -12.38 -9.05
CA ASN A 9 -13.43 -13.84 -9.12
C ASN A 9 -11.97 -14.25 -8.88
N TRP A 10 -11.35 -13.66 -7.85
CA TRP A 10 -9.93 -13.83 -7.53
C TRP A 10 -9.57 -15.29 -7.23
N GLU A 11 -10.55 -16.10 -6.84
CA GLU A 11 -10.43 -17.55 -6.65
C GLU A 11 -10.03 -18.33 -7.91
N ASN A 12 -10.24 -17.75 -9.10
CA ASN A 12 -9.86 -18.35 -10.39
C ASN A 12 -8.41 -18.03 -10.79
N LEU A 13 -7.68 -17.21 -10.02
CA LEU A 13 -6.27 -16.88 -10.23
C LEU A 13 -5.30 -17.95 -9.66
N LYS A 14 -5.78 -19.17 -9.41
CA LYS A 14 -4.97 -20.30 -8.96
C LYS A 14 -4.04 -20.76 -10.06
N VAL A 15 -2.88 -20.12 -10.15
CA VAL A 15 -1.75 -20.66 -10.89
C VAL A 15 -1.01 -21.60 -9.92
N ASN A 16 -0.71 -22.82 -10.36
CA ASN A 16 0.11 -23.74 -9.55
C ASN A 16 1.54 -23.23 -9.52
N GLY A 17 1.99 -22.73 -8.38
CA GLY A 17 3.36 -22.28 -8.22
C GLY A 17 4.38 -23.42 -8.16
N SER A 18 5.60 -23.13 -8.62
CA SER A 18 6.70 -24.09 -8.69
C SER A 18 7.40 -24.27 -7.34
N ILE A 19 7.36 -23.25 -6.48
CA ILE A 19 8.01 -23.30 -5.16
C ILE A 19 7.12 -24.00 -4.13
N LYS A 20 7.67 -25.02 -3.49
CA LYS A 20 7.00 -25.80 -2.44
C LYS A 20 7.80 -25.81 -1.14
N HIS A 21 7.09 -25.86 -0.02
CA HIS A 21 7.65 -26.12 1.31
C HIS A 21 6.82 -27.23 1.98
N ASN A 22 7.50 -28.28 2.48
CA ASN A 22 6.86 -29.48 3.05
C ASN A 22 5.75 -30.08 2.17
N GLY A 23 5.99 -30.13 0.84
CA GLY A 23 5.07 -30.71 -0.14
C GLY A 23 3.87 -29.84 -0.53
N LYS A 24 3.69 -28.66 0.10
CA LYS A 24 2.62 -27.69 -0.22
C LYS A 24 3.19 -26.48 -0.95
N SER A 25 2.37 -25.80 -1.75
CA SER A 25 2.76 -24.54 -2.40
C SER A 25 3.21 -23.51 -1.36
N PHE A 26 4.35 -22.87 -1.59
CA PHE A 26 4.98 -21.97 -0.63
C PHE A 26 4.37 -20.56 -0.69
N THR A 27 3.96 -20.04 0.47
CA THR A 27 3.58 -18.63 0.65
C THR A 27 4.47 -18.05 1.73
N GLY A 28 5.25 -17.01 1.41
CA GLY A 28 6.24 -16.44 2.33
C GLY A 28 7.42 -15.79 1.61
N ILE A 29 8.38 -15.30 2.39
CA ILE A 29 9.64 -14.74 1.87
C ILE A 29 10.71 -15.82 1.89
N LYS A 30 11.48 -15.90 0.81
CA LYS A 30 12.72 -16.68 0.73
C LYS A 30 13.89 -15.72 0.58
N GLU A 31 14.90 -15.87 1.43
CA GLU A 31 16.12 -15.08 1.41
C GLU A 31 17.32 -15.99 1.19
N ASN A 32 18.14 -15.69 0.20
CA ASN A 32 19.41 -16.37 -0.03
C ASN A 32 20.52 -15.35 0.11
N ILE A 33 21.44 -15.59 1.04
CA ILE A 33 22.62 -14.76 1.28
C ILE A 33 23.82 -15.60 0.85
N ASN A 34 24.55 -15.13 -0.15
CA ASN A 34 25.80 -15.74 -0.57
C ASN A 34 26.97 -14.90 -0.06
N LEU A 35 27.72 -15.48 0.87
CA LEU A 35 28.88 -14.82 1.48
C LEU A 35 30.11 -14.82 0.57
N GLU A 36 30.16 -15.66 -0.46
CA GLU A 36 31.32 -15.75 -1.36
C GLU A 36 31.37 -14.59 -2.36
N ASP A 37 30.22 -14.12 -2.83
CA ASP A 37 30.09 -13.00 -3.78
C ASP A 37 29.43 -11.75 -3.15
N ASN A 38 29.23 -11.77 -1.83
CA ASN A 38 28.53 -10.72 -1.08
C ASN A 38 27.17 -10.35 -1.69
N SER A 39 26.42 -11.34 -2.19
CA SER A 39 25.09 -11.14 -2.74
C SER A 39 23.97 -11.51 -1.76
N CYS A 40 22.85 -10.79 -1.87
CA CYS A 40 21.63 -11.06 -1.13
C CYS A 40 20.45 -11.03 -2.10
N HIS A 41 19.63 -12.08 -2.06
CA HIS A 41 18.41 -12.21 -2.85
C HIS A 41 17.24 -12.51 -1.93
N ARG A 42 16.32 -11.56 -1.79
CA ARG A 42 15.08 -11.71 -1.03
C ARG A 42 13.90 -11.73 -2.00
N LYS A 43 13.06 -12.77 -1.98
CA LYS A 43 11.92 -12.94 -2.89
C LYS A 43 10.66 -13.31 -2.12
N LEU A 44 9.53 -12.73 -2.49
CA LEU A 44 8.22 -13.06 -1.94
C LEU A 44 7.43 -13.98 -2.88
N TYR A 45 6.76 -14.98 -2.30
CA TYR A 45 5.92 -15.93 -3.02
C TYR A 45 4.49 -15.99 -2.49
N VAL A 46 3.49 -16.09 -3.38
CA VAL A 46 2.11 -16.53 -3.09
C VAL A 46 1.90 -17.87 -3.75
N SER A 47 1.50 -18.91 -3.00
CA SER A 47 1.14 -20.20 -3.58
C SER A 47 2.19 -20.76 -4.57
N GLY A 48 3.46 -20.46 -4.32
CA GLY A 48 4.63 -20.90 -5.08
C GLY A 48 5.02 -20.03 -6.28
N ILE A 49 4.45 -18.82 -6.41
CA ILE A 49 4.67 -17.89 -7.52
C ILE A 49 5.24 -16.57 -6.99
N ASP A 50 6.23 -15.98 -7.67
CA ASP A 50 6.75 -14.67 -7.31
C ASP A 50 5.64 -13.60 -7.28
N HIS A 51 5.54 -12.85 -6.19
CA HIS A 51 4.51 -11.82 -5.99
C HIS A 51 5.04 -10.74 -5.02
N GLY A 52 4.46 -9.54 -5.03
CA GLY A 52 4.90 -8.45 -4.14
C GLY A 52 6.27 -7.94 -4.58
N TYR A 53 7.31 -8.05 -3.76
CA TYR A 53 8.66 -7.60 -4.15
C TYR A 53 9.71 -8.72 -4.13
N SER A 54 10.75 -8.53 -4.95
CA SER A 54 12.04 -9.19 -4.88
C SER A 54 13.11 -8.12 -4.77
N PHE A 55 14.06 -8.31 -3.88
CA PHE A 55 15.24 -7.49 -3.73
C PHE A 55 16.45 -8.34 -4.08
N MET A 56 17.41 -7.74 -4.76
CA MET A 56 18.69 -8.33 -5.09
C MET A 56 19.77 -7.29 -4.88
N SER A 57 20.82 -7.63 -4.17
CA SER A 57 22.03 -6.81 -4.09
C SER A 57 23.26 -7.66 -4.28
N TYR A 58 24.30 -7.11 -4.89
CA TYR A 58 25.60 -7.78 -5.02
C TYR A 58 26.71 -6.74 -5.20
N PHE A 59 27.94 -7.13 -4.90
CA PHE A 59 29.11 -6.28 -5.15
C PHE A 59 29.81 -6.68 -6.44
N LYS A 60 30.24 -5.68 -7.22
CA LYS A 60 31.10 -5.89 -8.38
C LYS A 60 31.95 -4.65 -8.61
N ASP A 61 33.26 -4.82 -8.80
CA ASP A 61 34.21 -3.72 -9.05
C ASP A 61 34.10 -2.58 -8.01
N ASP A 62 34.08 -2.94 -6.72
CA ASP A 62 33.89 -2.03 -5.56
C ASP A 62 32.59 -1.22 -5.53
N LYS A 63 31.63 -1.57 -6.40
CA LYS A 63 30.31 -0.94 -6.46
C LYS A 63 29.26 -1.88 -5.90
N LEU A 64 28.35 -1.32 -5.10
CA LEU A 64 27.16 -2.04 -4.63
C LEU A 64 26.06 -1.88 -5.67
N TYR A 65 25.64 -2.98 -6.29
CA TYR A 65 24.48 -3.03 -7.16
C TYR A 65 23.26 -3.41 -6.34
N VAL A 66 22.15 -2.73 -6.58
CA VAL A 66 20.86 -3.01 -5.95
C VAL A 66 19.79 -3.01 -7.03
N SER A 67 18.97 -4.06 -7.03
CA SER A 67 17.81 -4.22 -7.87
C SER A 67 16.60 -4.61 -7.03
N MET A 68 15.47 -3.95 -7.26
CA MET A 68 14.18 -4.30 -6.68
C MET A 68 13.20 -4.56 -7.80
N TYR A 69 12.58 -5.74 -7.81
CA TYR A 69 11.54 -6.14 -8.74
C TYR A 69 10.21 -6.20 -7.98
N ILE A 70 9.13 -5.76 -8.58
CA ILE A 70 7.78 -5.96 -8.03
C ILE A 70 7.05 -6.91 -8.95
N TYR A 71 6.60 -8.03 -8.40
CA TYR A 71 5.89 -9.07 -9.14
C TYR A 71 4.39 -8.98 -8.88
N ILE A 72 3.59 -9.09 -9.93
CA ILE A 72 2.15 -9.29 -9.81
C ILE A 72 1.79 -10.52 -10.62
N TYR A 73 1.52 -11.62 -9.89
CA TYR A 73 1.21 -12.95 -10.41
C TYR A 73 2.33 -13.55 -11.27
N GLY A 74 3.57 -13.57 -10.77
CA GLY A 74 4.72 -14.18 -11.43
C GLY A 74 5.39 -13.32 -12.51
N GLU A 75 4.78 -12.20 -12.88
CA GLU A 75 5.30 -11.27 -13.87
C GLU A 75 5.94 -10.06 -13.18
N ILE A 76 7.15 -9.70 -13.61
CA ILE A 76 7.79 -8.44 -13.21
C ILE A 76 6.92 -7.30 -13.76
N ARG A 77 6.40 -6.48 -12.86
CA ARG A 77 5.68 -5.26 -13.21
C ARG A 77 6.55 -4.04 -13.11
N PHE A 78 7.41 -3.99 -12.09
CA PHE A 78 8.29 -2.84 -11.83
C PHE A 78 9.69 -3.36 -11.53
N LEU A 79 10.73 -2.67 -12.02
CA LEU A 79 12.11 -2.92 -11.64
C LEU A 79 12.87 -1.60 -11.43
N ILE A 80 13.50 -1.48 -10.26
CA ILE A 80 14.34 -0.35 -9.87
C ILE A 80 15.75 -0.89 -9.71
N SER A 81 16.72 -0.37 -10.49
CA SER A 81 18.13 -0.75 -10.34
C SER A 81 19.05 0.46 -10.24
N TYR A 82 19.95 0.43 -9.27
CA TYR A 82 20.99 1.44 -9.09
C TYR A 82 22.29 0.79 -8.61
N TYR A 83 23.40 1.49 -8.81
CA TYR A 83 24.65 1.17 -8.14
C TYR A 83 25.09 2.33 -7.26
N ILE A 84 25.81 1.99 -6.20
CA ILE A 84 26.42 2.94 -5.28
C ILE A 84 27.93 2.80 -5.44
N ASP A 85 28.58 3.93 -5.68
CA ASP A 85 30.03 4.13 -5.67
C ASP A 85 30.38 5.07 -4.50
N ASP A 86 31.66 5.22 -4.15
CA ASP A 86 32.19 5.82 -2.93
C ASP A 86 31.68 7.24 -2.60
N ASN A 87 31.08 7.96 -3.55
CA ASN A 87 30.55 9.31 -3.31
C ASN A 87 29.20 9.63 -3.96
N GLU A 88 28.63 8.76 -4.79
CA GLU A 88 27.42 9.08 -5.56
C GLU A 88 26.54 7.86 -5.82
N ARG A 89 25.23 8.08 -5.87
CA ARG A 89 24.24 7.09 -6.30
C ARG A 89 23.95 7.29 -7.77
N TYR A 90 24.22 6.27 -8.58
CA TYR A 90 23.94 6.29 -10.01
C TYR A 90 22.86 5.27 -10.31
N SER A 91 21.76 5.71 -10.92
CA SER A 91 20.82 4.78 -11.52
C SER A 91 21.20 4.52 -12.97
N PHE A 92 21.12 3.25 -13.37
CA PHE A 92 21.41 2.82 -14.73
C PHE A 92 20.20 2.14 -15.39
N ALA A 93 19.13 1.91 -14.64
CA ALA A 93 17.97 1.17 -15.10
C ALA A 93 16.74 1.51 -14.24
N TYR A 94 15.73 2.11 -14.86
CA TYR A 94 14.37 2.11 -14.31
C TYR A 94 13.42 1.50 -15.33
N HIS A 95 12.74 0.46 -14.91
CA HIS A 95 11.86 -0.33 -15.76
C HIS A 95 10.47 -0.17 -15.17
N LEU A 96 9.55 0.41 -15.96
CA LEU A 96 8.18 0.72 -15.53
C LEU A 96 8.17 1.42 -14.16
N CYS A 97 8.56 2.70 -14.14
CA CYS A 97 8.52 3.49 -12.92
C CYS A 97 7.09 3.71 -12.44
N TYR A 98 6.78 3.06 -11.34
CA TYR A 98 5.99 3.66 -10.29
C TYR A 98 6.87 3.75 -9.05
N HIS A 99 7.41 4.93 -8.76
CA HIS A 99 8.13 5.17 -7.50
C HIS A 99 7.13 4.98 -6.35
N LEU A 100 7.41 4.17 -5.31
CA LEU A 100 6.40 3.84 -4.27
C LEU A 100 5.79 5.09 -3.58
N THR A 101 6.55 6.19 -3.49
CA THR A 101 6.04 7.52 -3.06
C THR A 101 5.58 8.42 -4.22
N GLU A 102 5.99 8.15 -5.47
CA GLU A 102 5.60 8.87 -6.68
C GLU A 102 5.22 7.92 -7.84
N ILE A 103 4.16 7.11 -7.65
CA ILE A 103 3.64 6.10 -8.62
C ILE A 103 3.08 6.79 -9.90
N ASN A 104 3.44 8.04 -10.17
CA ASN A 104 3.10 8.81 -11.37
C ASN A 104 4.36 9.43 -12.04
N PHE A 105 5.57 9.02 -11.65
CA PHE A 105 6.80 9.52 -12.25
C PHE A 105 7.25 8.61 -13.38
N PHE A 106 7.04 9.04 -14.62
CA PHE A 106 7.71 8.44 -15.76
C PHE A 106 8.93 9.30 -16.08
N GLN A 107 10.09 8.68 -16.24
CA GLN A 107 11.29 9.38 -16.64
C GLN A 107 11.48 9.20 -18.14
N THR A 108 11.45 10.29 -18.88
CA THR A 108 11.73 10.30 -20.32
C THR A 108 13.07 10.98 -20.55
N TYR A 109 13.86 10.49 -21.49
CA TYR A 109 15.10 11.14 -21.91
C TYR A 109 14.83 12.04 -23.11
N LEU A 110 14.84 13.35 -22.89
CA LEU A 110 14.84 14.36 -23.96
C LEU A 110 16.25 14.91 -24.08
N ASN A 111 16.98 14.51 -25.13
CA ASN A 111 18.27 15.10 -25.46
C ASN A 111 18.07 16.23 -26.46
N GLU A 112 17.98 17.46 -25.97
CA GLU A 112 17.90 18.66 -26.81
C GLU A 112 19.28 19.10 -27.35
N GLY A 113 20.28 18.22 -27.39
CA GLY A 113 21.62 18.51 -27.91
C GLY A 113 22.52 19.32 -26.97
N ASN A 114 21.99 19.80 -25.84
CA ASN A 114 22.71 20.65 -24.88
C ASN A 114 23.07 19.93 -23.56
N GLY A 115 22.85 18.62 -23.45
CA GLY A 115 23.17 17.83 -22.25
C GLY A 115 22.23 18.03 -21.06
N VAL A 116 21.08 18.70 -21.24
CA VAL A 116 20.07 18.90 -20.18
C VAL A 116 18.99 17.82 -20.28
N ASN A 117 18.82 17.05 -19.20
CA ASN A 117 17.79 16.03 -19.09
C ASN A 117 16.48 16.65 -18.56
N HIS A 118 15.38 16.47 -19.29
CA HIS A 118 14.05 16.90 -18.86
C HIS A 118 13.22 15.70 -18.37
N TYR A 119 12.56 15.87 -17.23
CA TYR A 119 11.74 14.84 -16.58
C TYR A 119 10.27 15.25 -16.56
N GLN A 120 9.37 14.39 -17.02
CA GLN A 120 7.93 14.67 -17.06
C GLN A 120 7.12 13.63 -16.27
N LYS A 121 6.44 14.08 -15.21
CA LYS A 121 5.45 13.24 -14.50
C LYS A 121 4.29 12.90 -15.43
N MET A 122 3.88 11.63 -15.50
CA MET A 122 2.70 11.20 -16.24
C MET A 122 1.73 10.45 -15.32
N PHE A 123 0.45 10.81 -15.40
CA PHE A 123 -0.59 10.21 -14.58
C PHE A 123 -1.39 9.21 -15.41
N VAL A 124 -1.57 7.99 -14.90
CA VAL A 124 -2.53 7.02 -15.47
C VAL A 124 -3.93 7.44 -15.05
N LYS A 125 -4.83 7.62 -16.02
CA LYS A 125 -6.21 8.04 -15.79
C LYS A 125 -7.17 6.87 -15.98
N ARG A 126 -8.40 6.98 -15.47
CA ARG A 126 -9.46 5.96 -15.63
C ARG A 126 -9.67 5.51 -17.07
N LYS A 127 -9.60 6.46 -18.03
CA LYS A 127 -9.73 6.17 -19.46
C LYS A 127 -8.59 5.29 -20.01
N ASP A 128 -7.40 5.41 -19.44
CA ASP A 128 -6.19 4.69 -19.86
C ASP A 128 -6.25 3.21 -19.42
N LEU A 129 -7.15 2.86 -18.48
CA LEU A 129 -7.41 1.48 -18.05
C LEU A 129 -8.33 0.70 -19.00
N ASN A 130 -9.02 1.38 -19.93
CA ASN A 130 -9.77 0.68 -20.98
C ASN A 130 -8.81 0.31 -22.10
N THR A 131 -8.17 -0.84 -21.94
CA THR A 131 -7.08 -1.23 -22.84
C THR A 131 -7.54 -1.50 -24.28
N GLU A 132 -8.74 -2.04 -24.46
CA GLU A 132 -9.31 -2.25 -25.80
C GLU A 132 -9.47 -0.91 -26.54
N ARG A 133 -10.09 0.07 -25.88
CA ARG A 133 -10.21 1.42 -26.41
C ARG A 133 -8.85 2.05 -26.67
N LEU A 134 -7.92 1.93 -25.71
CA LEU A 134 -6.57 2.47 -25.82
C LEU A 134 -5.86 1.90 -27.07
N PHE A 135 -5.99 0.61 -27.36
CA PHE A 135 -5.38 0.01 -28.54
C PHE A 135 -6.06 0.41 -29.85
N ILE A 136 -7.39 0.53 -29.85
CA ILE A 136 -8.14 0.97 -31.04
C ILE A 136 -7.77 2.41 -31.40
N GLU A 137 -7.75 3.32 -30.42
CA GLU A 137 -7.47 4.75 -30.62
C GLU A 137 -5.99 5.02 -30.94
N ASN A 138 -5.09 4.08 -30.66
CA ASN A 138 -3.64 4.22 -30.84
C ASN A 138 -3.06 3.07 -31.67
N LYS A 139 -3.82 2.58 -32.64
CA LYS A 139 -3.39 1.48 -33.50
C LYS A 139 -2.16 1.84 -34.34
N ASP A 140 -2.06 3.08 -34.80
CA ASP A 140 -0.89 3.66 -35.47
C ASP A 140 0.38 3.55 -34.62
N VAL A 141 0.27 3.76 -33.30
CA VAL A 141 1.38 3.62 -32.36
C VAL A 141 1.85 2.17 -32.26
N ILE A 142 0.90 1.22 -32.18
CA ILE A 142 1.20 -0.21 -32.10
C ILE A 142 1.79 -0.73 -33.41
N ASP A 143 1.19 -0.35 -34.54
CA ASP A 143 1.65 -0.76 -35.87
C ASP A 143 3.07 -0.21 -36.12
N ALA A 144 3.33 1.06 -35.79
CA ALA A 144 4.68 1.64 -35.88
C ALA A 144 5.70 0.93 -34.98
N TYR A 145 5.29 0.48 -33.78
CA TYR A 145 6.14 -0.31 -32.90
C TYR A 145 6.49 -1.68 -33.50
N GLU A 146 5.50 -2.40 -34.01
CA GLU A 146 5.67 -3.74 -34.60
C GLU A 146 6.47 -3.72 -35.92
N GLU A 147 6.29 -2.67 -36.73
CA GLU A 147 7.05 -2.44 -37.97
C GLU A 147 8.49 -2.01 -37.69
N GLY A 148 8.70 -1.20 -36.64
CA GLY A 148 9.98 -0.59 -36.33
C GLY A 148 10.97 -1.51 -35.61
N LYS A 149 10.53 -2.31 -34.62
CA LYS A 149 11.32 -3.17 -33.68
C LYS A 149 12.68 -2.67 -33.14
N SER A 150 13.19 -1.51 -33.55
CA SER A 150 14.50 -0.95 -33.21
C SER A 150 14.40 0.35 -32.40
N TYR A 151 13.19 0.84 -32.13
CA TYR A 151 12.97 2.08 -31.37
C TYR A 151 12.63 1.84 -29.90
N ILE A 152 12.53 0.57 -29.49
CA ILE A 152 12.39 0.19 -28.08
C ILE A 152 13.47 -0.85 -27.81
N THR A 153 14.55 -0.41 -27.18
CA THR A 153 15.43 -1.31 -26.44
C THR A 153 14.65 -1.79 -25.23
N ASP A 154 13.87 -2.85 -25.42
CA ASP A 154 13.25 -3.66 -24.38
C ASP A 154 12.12 -2.98 -23.57
N ILE A 155 11.12 -3.76 -23.10
CA ILE A 155 10.11 -3.30 -22.10
C ILE A 155 10.79 -2.73 -20.85
N ASP A 156 12.04 -3.14 -20.71
CA ASP A 156 12.98 -2.88 -19.66
C ASP A 156 13.64 -1.48 -19.72
N THR A 157 13.84 -0.84 -20.88
CA THR A 157 14.76 0.33 -20.94
C THR A 157 14.12 1.66 -21.29
N PHE A 158 12.88 1.89 -20.84
CA PHE A 158 12.04 3.06 -21.17
C PHE A 158 11.51 3.07 -22.62
N CYS A 159 10.30 3.60 -22.80
CA CYS A 159 9.77 3.92 -24.12
C CYS A 159 10.49 5.15 -24.68
N GLN A 160 11.54 4.95 -25.49
CA GLN A 160 12.14 6.02 -26.26
C GLN A 160 11.26 6.30 -27.49
N CYS A 161 10.64 7.47 -27.54
CA CYS A 161 9.90 7.92 -28.72
C CYS A 161 10.65 9.08 -29.38
N TRP A 162 10.68 9.13 -30.71
CA TRP A 162 11.22 10.27 -31.46
C TRP A 162 10.11 11.20 -31.97
N THR A 163 8.86 10.89 -31.61
CA THR A 163 7.68 11.70 -31.93
C THR A 163 7.33 12.54 -30.71
N GLY A 164 6.87 13.79 -30.91
CA GLY A 164 6.50 14.70 -29.82
C GLY A 164 5.30 14.23 -28.96
N GLU A 165 4.75 13.03 -29.21
CA GLU A 165 3.57 12.46 -28.55
C GLU A 165 3.94 11.39 -27.49
N TYR A 166 4.95 11.67 -26.67
CA TYR A 166 5.53 10.75 -25.70
C TYR A 166 4.52 10.09 -24.75
N GLU A 167 3.61 10.88 -24.16
CA GLU A 167 2.63 10.36 -23.18
C GLU A 167 1.69 9.33 -23.84
N ARG A 168 1.22 9.63 -25.04
CA ARG A 168 0.34 8.76 -25.83
C ARG A 168 1.05 7.46 -26.20
N PHE A 169 2.28 7.56 -26.69
CA PHE A 169 3.11 6.43 -27.07
C PHE A 169 3.38 5.51 -25.88
N ALA A 170 3.90 6.06 -24.78
CA ALA A 170 4.30 5.30 -23.60
C ALA A 170 3.12 4.56 -22.96
N LYS A 171 1.98 5.23 -22.76
CA LYS A 171 0.77 4.60 -22.17
C LYS A 171 0.27 3.42 -23.00
N THR A 172 0.24 3.59 -24.33
CA THR A 172 -0.23 2.57 -25.26
C THR A 172 0.69 1.37 -25.27
N ILE A 173 1.99 1.58 -25.47
CA ILE A 173 2.95 0.49 -25.64
C ILE A 173 3.16 -0.29 -24.34
N ILE A 174 3.22 0.38 -23.19
CA ILE A 174 3.31 -0.30 -21.90
C ILE A 174 2.15 -1.28 -21.70
N GLN A 175 0.91 -0.82 -21.92
CA GLN A 175 -0.27 -1.68 -21.79
C GLN A 175 -0.25 -2.81 -22.82
N TYR A 176 0.15 -2.54 -24.06
CA TYR A 176 0.28 -3.53 -25.12
C TYR A 176 1.26 -4.65 -24.75
N LEU A 177 2.45 -4.28 -24.26
CA LEU A 177 3.48 -5.24 -23.86
C LEU A 177 3.09 -6.03 -22.62
N ILE A 178 2.50 -5.38 -21.61
CA ILE A 178 1.97 -6.04 -20.40
C ILE A 178 0.94 -7.10 -20.75
N GLN A 179 -0.06 -6.77 -21.59
CA GLN A 179 -1.09 -7.73 -22.00
C GLN A 179 -0.52 -8.83 -22.88
N GLY A 180 0.41 -8.49 -23.79
CA GLY A 180 1.14 -9.47 -24.59
C GLY A 180 1.88 -10.48 -23.71
N SER A 181 2.59 -10.02 -22.67
CA SER A 181 3.26 -10.90 -21.70
C SER A 181 2.26 -11.80 -20.97
N MET A 182 1.19 -11.21 -20.41
CA MET A 182 0.14 -11.97 -19.73
C MET A 182 -0.42 -13.09 -20.61
N LYS A 183 -0.74 -12.77 -21.88
CA LYS A 183 -1.29 -13.73 -22.84
C LYS A 183 -0.28 -14.81 -23.21
N ARG A 184 1.00 -14.48 -23.39
CA ARG A 184 2.05 -15.47 -23.70
C ARG A 184 2.27 -16.43 -22.53
N CYS A 185 2.34 -15.91 -21.30
CA CYS A 185 2.63 -16.70 -20.11
C CYS A 185 1.42 -17.51 -19.64
N ASN A 186 0.21 -16.94 -19.70
CA ASN A 186 -0.99 -17.54 -19.11
C ASN A 186 -1.99 -18.09 -20.14
N GLY A 187 -1.82 -17.77 -21.42
CA GLY A 187 -2.77 -18.09 -22.49
C GLY A 187 -3.96 -17.11 -22.61
N TYR A 188 -4.11 -16.20 -21.65
CA TYR A 188 -5.19 -15.21 -21.60
C TYR A 188 -4.75 -13.95 -20.83
N VAL A 189 -5.54 -12.87 -20.93
CA VAL A 189 -5.26 -11.58 -20.28
C VAL A 189 -6.20 -11.39 -19.10
N PHE A 190 -5.63 -11.00 -17.95
CA PHE A 190 -6.40 -10.61 -16.77
C PHE A 190 -6.67 -9.11 -16.78
N LYS A 191 -7.73 -8.70 -16.09
CA LYS A 191 -7.93 -7.29 -15.78
C LYS A 191 -6.88 -6.84 -14.77
N ASP A 192 -6.19 -5.73 -15.05
CA ASP A 192 -5.20 -5.15 -14.14
C ASP A 192 -5.89 -4.44 -12.97
N THR A 193 -6.25 -5.24 -11.96
CA THR A 193 -6.92 -4.74 -10.75
C THR A 193 -6.00 -3.90 -9.87
N PHE A 194 -4.68 -4.04 -9.99
CA PHE A 194 -3.74 -3.21 -9.24
C PHE A 194 -3.79 -1.77 -9.75
N MET A 195 -3.62 -1.58 -11.07
CA MET A 195 -3.71 -0.24 -11.66
C MET A 195 -5.06 0.40 -11.46
N GLU A 196 -6.12 -0.41 -11.47
CA GLU A 196 -7.45 0.08 -11.16
C GLU A 196 -7.59 0.62 -9.73
N LYS A 197 -7.09 -0.12 -8.73
CA LYS A 197 -7.06 0.31 -7.33
C LYS A 197 -6.23 1.57 -7.17
N PHE A 198 -5.06 1.60 -7.82
CA PHE A 198 -4.18 2.75 -7.78
C PHE A 198 -4.85 4.03 -8.33
N VAL A 199 -5.40 3.98 -9.55
CA VAL A 199 -6.13 5.11 -10.14
C VAL A 199 -7.32 5.51 -9.28
N TRP A 200 -8.03 4.54 -8.71
CA TRP A 200 -9.16 4.83 -7.82
C TRP A 200 -8.74 5.56 -6.56
N GLN A 201 -7.63 5.16 -5.95
CA GLN A 201 -7.07 5.82 -4.78
C GLN A 201 -6.73 7.27 -5.10
N GLU A 202 -6.08 7.54 -6.23
CA GLU A 202 -5.81 8.93 -6.66
C GLU A 202 -7.10 9.75 -6.83
N GLU A 203 -8.14 9.18 -7.44
CA GLU A 203 -9.45 9.83 -7.57
C GLU A 203 -10.16 10.08 -6.23
N GLN A 204 -9.81 9.35 -5.17
CA GLN A 204 -10.42 9.55 -3.86
C GLN A 204 -9.67 10.58 -3.00
N ILE A 205 -8.38 10.86 -3.29
CA ILE A 205 -7.58 11.80 -2.48
C ILE A 205 -8.26 13.17 -2.40
N GLU A 206 -8.89 13.63 -3.49
CA GLU A 206 -9.60 14.92 -3.52
C GLU A 206 -10.87 14.94 -2.65
N LYS A 207 -11.36 13.78 -2.21
CA LYS A 207 -12.54 13.68 -1.34
C LYS A 207 -12.19 13.76 0.14
N ILE A 208 -10.91 13.81 0.50
CA ILE A 208 -10.49 13.91 1.89
C ILE A 208 -10.91 15.28 2.44
N ILE A 209 -11.60 15.28 3.58
CA ILE A 209 -12.00 16.48 4.29
C ILE A 209 -11.13 16.55 5.55
N HIS A 210 -10.31 17.60 5.64
CA HIS A 210 -9.35 17.82 6.73
C HIS A 210 -9.90 18.65 7.91
N GLU A 211 -11.20 18.97 7.85
CA GLU A 211 -11.89 19.86 8.78
C GLU A 211 -12.98 19.10 9.53
N ASP A 212 -13.34 19.60 10.71
CA ASP A 212 -14.38 19.01 11.54
C ASP A 212 -15.75 19.07 10.86
N ARG A 213 -16.28 17.88 10.56
CA ARG A 213 -17.68 17.67 10.16
C ARG A 213 -18.33 16.59 11.01
N LEU A 214 -17.98 16.58 12.30
CA LEU A 214 -18.59 15.69 13.27
C LEU A 214 -20.03 16.16 13.58
N PRO A 215 -20.93 15.23 13.94
CA PRO A 215 -22.21 15.59 14.56
C PRO A 215 -22.00 16.36 15.87
N THR A 216 -22.96 17.20 16.25
CA THR A 216 -22.90 17.97 17.50
C THR A 216 -23.15 17.13 18.75
N ASP A 217 -24.04 16.14 18.66
CA ASP A 217 -24.45 15.30 19.79
C ASP A 217 -23.85 13.89 19.66
N ILE A 218 -22.56 13.77 19.96
CA ILE A 218 -21.85 12.48 19.86
C ILE A 218 -22.21 11.61 21.07
N GLN A 219 -22.94 10.54 20.80
CA GLN A 219 -23.29 9.49 21.74
C GLN A 219 -22.49 8.21 21.51
N PHE A 220 -22.30 7.80 20.25
CA PHE A 220 -21.68 6.51 19.91
C PHE A 220 -20.41 6.69 19.09
N ILE A 221 -19.33 6.06 19.54
CA ILE A 221 -18.02 6.10 18.86
C ILE A 221 -17.53 4.68 18.56
N GLY A 222 -16.83 4.53 17.44
CA GLY A 222 -16.43 3.23 16.92
C GLY A 222 -14.94 2.96 17.03
N GLY A 223 -14.56 1.70 17.14
CA GLY A 223 -13.17 1.23 17.02
C GLY A 223 -13.10 0.16 15.95
N VAL A 224 -12.13 0.26 15.04
CA VAL A 224 -11.96 -0.70 13.95
C VAL A 224 -10.53 -1.19 13.88
N THR A 225 -10.37 -2.51 13.84
CA THR A 225 -9.10 -3.17 13.56
C THR A 225 -9.31 -4.27 12.53
N VAL A 226 -8.25 -4.57 11.79
CA VAL A 226 -8.22 -5.71 10.89
C VAL A 226 -6.95 -6.49 11.18
N ALA A 227 -7.11 -7.77 11.50
CA ALA A 227 -6.03 -8.70 11.77
C ALA A 227 -5.85 -9.64 10.57
N TYR A 228 -4.61 -10.11 10.36
CA TYR A 228 -4.23 -10.96 9.23
C TYR A 228 -3.37 -12.13 9.63
N HIS A 229 -3.45 -13.16 8.79
CA HIS A 229 -2.49 -14.24 8.74
C HIS A 229 -2.10 -14.51 7.28
N ASP A 230 -1.02 -13.89 6.80
CA ASP A 230 -0.63 -13.90 5.38
C ASP A 230 -0.34 -15.31 4.84
N ILE A 231 0.23 -16.20 5.65
CA ILE A 231 0.50 -17.60 5.22
C ILE A 231 -0.80 -18.37 4.97
N THR A 232 -1.78 -18.27 5.88
CA THR A 232 -3.07 -18.96 5.76
C THR A 232 -4.09 -18.18 4.96
N GLN A 233 -3.76 -16.94 4.56
CA GLN A 233 -4.63 -16.01 3.84
C GLN A 233 -5.94 -15.70 4.56
N LYS A 234 -5.90 -15.70 5.90
CA LYS A 234 -7.03 -15.40 6.76
C LYS A 234 -7.03 -13.94 7.18
N ILE A 235 -8.21 -13.34 7.23
CA ILE A 235 -8.43 -12.00 7.75
C ILE A 235 -9.57 -12.00 8.78
N VAL A 236 -9.46 -11.16 9.79
CA VAL A 236 -10.55 -10.85 10.72
C VAL A 236 -10.68 -9.34 10.85
N ALA A 237 -11.81 -8.79 10.42
CA ALA A 237 -12.18 -7.41 10.68
C ALA A 237 -13.14 -7.35 11.87
N VAL A 238 -12.86 -6.44 12.80
CA VAL A 238 -13.69 -6.22 13.98
C VAL A 238 -14.05 -4.75 14.07
N VAL A 239 -15.33 -4.48 14.31
CA VAL A 239 -15.82 -3.15 14.68
C VAL A 239 -16.47 -3.23 16.05
N THR A 240 -16.12 -2.33 16.94
CA THR A 240 -16.75 -2.13 18.25
C THR A 240 -17.41 -0.77 18.31
N VAL A 241 -18.46 -0.63 19.12
CA VAL A 241 -19.18 0.63 19.34
C VAL A 241 -19.31 0.86 20.83
N MET A 242 -18.96 2.07 21.27
CA MET A 242 -19.03 2.49 22.67
C MET A 242 -19.93 3.70 22.82
N ASP A 243 -20.72 3.70 23.89
CA ASP A 243 -21.43 4.90 24.34
C ASP A 243 -20.45 5.82 25.09
N VAL A 244 -20.38 7.08 24.69
CA VAL A 244 -19.42 8.06 25.24
C VAL A 244 -19.70 8.37 26.70
N ASN A 245 -20.96 8.35 27.14
CA ASN A 245 -21.34 8.70 28.50
C ASN A 245 -21.06 7.56 29.46
N SER A 246 -21.42 6.32 29.10
CA SER A 246 -21.17 5.15 29.96
C SER A 246 -19.76 4.58 29.82
N GLN A 247 -19.08 4.86 28.72
CA GLN A 247 -17.82 4.22 28.30
C GLN A 247 -17.91 2.69 28.16
N GLU A 248 -19.11 2.16 27.94
CA GLU A 248 -19.36 0.74 27.73
C GLU A 248 -19.46 0.38 26.25
N ILE A 249 -18.97 -0.82 25.89
CA ILE A 249 -19.19 -1.39 24.56
C ILE A 249 -20.66 -1.80 24.44
N VAL A 250 -21.41 -1.11 23.58
CA VAL A 250 -22.85 -1.32 23.38
C VAL A 250 -23.17 -2.18 22.16
N ASP A 251 -22.23 -2.31 21.21
CA ASP A 251 -22.36 -3.18 20.04
C ASP A 251 -20.98 -3.60 19.51
N GLN A 252 -20.93 -4.74 18.82
CA GLN A 252 -19.73 -5.21 18.14
C GLN A 252 -20.08 -6.13 16.97
N ALA A 253 -19.27 -6.10 15.92
CA ALA A 253 -19.42 -6.96 14.76
C ALA A 253 -18.08 -7.52 14.30
N ILE A 254 -18.11 -8.75 13.79
CA ILE A 254 -16.94 -9.48 13.30
C ILE A 254 -17.23 -9.97 11.87
N TYR A 255 -16.23 -9.83 11.01
CA TYR A 255 -16.20 -10.47 9.69
C TYR A 255 -14.90 -11.24 9.52
N THR A 256 -14.99 -12.44 8.97
CA THR A 256 -13.84 -13.32 8.70
C THR A 256 -13.87 -13.76 7.24
N GLU A 257 -12.72 -13.75 6.59
CA GLU A 257 -12.51 -14.30 5.24
C GLU A 257 -11.27 -15.19 5.24
N ASP A 258 -11.35 -16.33 4.56
CA ASP A 258 -10.29 -17.36 4.56
C ASP A 258 -9.52 -17.42 3.23
N ARG A 259 -9.67 -16.44 2.33
CA ARG A 259 -9.05 -16.40 1.00
C ARG A 259 -8.79 -14.99 0.48
N ILE A 260 -7.88 -14.26 1.11
CA ILE A 260 -7.50 -12.93 0.65
C ILE A 260 -6.26 -12.92 -0.25
N ASN A 261 -6.21 -11.94 -1.16
CA ASN A 261 -5.00 -11.63 -1.92
C ASN A 261 -3.93 -11.05 -0.99
N MET A 262 -2.66 -11.34 -1.29
CA MET A 262 -1.54 -10.88 -0.47
C MET A 262 -1.41 -9.36 -0.44
N HIS A 263 -0.80 -8.89 0.64
CA HIS A 263 -0.55 -7.48 0.89
C HIS A 263 0.33 -6.87 -0.20
N ILE A 264 -0.13 -5.75 -0.75
CA ILE A 264 0.68 -4.87 -1.60
C ILE A 264 0.78 -3.54 -0.84
N PRO A 265 1.99 -3.09 -0.44
CA PRO A 265 2.21 -1.97 0.47
C PRO A 265 1.38 -0.71 0.15
N ASP A 266 1.29 -0.30 -1.12
CA ASP A 266 0.71 1.00 -1.49
C ASP A 266 -0.80 1.02 -1.71
N VAL A 267 -1.44 -0.15 -1.84
CA VAL A 267 -2.90 -0.30 -1.95
C VAL A 267 -3.48 -1.01 -0.73
N PHE A 268 -2.75 -0.96 0.40
CA PHE A 268 -3.07 -1.64 1.64
C PHE A 268 -4.50 -1.34 2.14
N GLY A 269 -4.93 -0.07 2.05
CA GLY A 269 -6.27 0.34 2.44
C GLY A 269 -7.37 -0.48 1.75
N PHE A 270 -7.21 -0.88 0.49
CA PHE A 270 -8.21 -1.72 -0.19
C PHE A 270 -8.39 -3.09 0.46
N ASN A 271 -7.28 -3.69 0.90
CA ASN A 271 -7.28 -5.03 1.43
C ASN A 271 -7.89 -5.10 2.83
N GLU A 272 -7.96 -3.97 3.57
CA GLU A 272 -8.57 -3.92 4.90
C GLU A 272 -9.99 -3.36 4.86
N THR A 273 -10.16 -2.25 4.15
CA THR A 273 -11.39 -1.43 4.18
C THR A 273 -12.61 -2.22 3.74
N ILE A 274 -12.49 -3.09 2.73
CA ILE A 274 -13.63 -3.89 2.28
C ILE A 274 -14.19 -4.79 3.40
N TRP A 275 -13.33 -5.39 4.22
CA TRP A 275 -13.74 -6.30 5.29
C TRP A 275 -14.21 -5.54 6.53
N ALA A 276 -13.57 -4.40 6.81
CA ALA A 276 -14.05 -3.47 7.82
C ALA A 276 -15.47 -2.98 7.50
N ILE A 277 -15.78 -2.66 6.24
CA ILE A 277 -17.14 -2.31 5.80
C ILE A 277 -18.10 -3.48 6.03
N LYS A 278 -17.74 -4.71 5.62
CA LYS A 278 -18.59 -5.89 5.84
C LYS A 278 -18.85 -6.17 7.32
N ALA A 279 -17.89 -5.89 8.20
CA ALA A 279 -18.11 -5.95 9.65
C ALA A 279 -19.00 -4.80 10.13
N PHE A 280 -18.74 -3.57 9.68
CA PHE A 280 -19.53 -2.36 10.02
C PHE A 280 -21.01 -2.51 9.64
N GLU A 281 -21.31 -3.09 8.48
CA GLU A 281 -22.67 -3.31 8.00
C GLU A 281 -23.52 -4.15 8.97
N LYS A 282 -22.90 -5.10 9.69
CA LYS A 282 -23.57 -5.98 10.65
C LYS A 282 -23.94 -5.32 11.98
N LEU A 283 -23.41 -4.14 12.28
CA LEU A 283 -23.73 -3.42 13.51
C LEU A 283 -25.20 -2.98 13.52
N ALA A 284 -25.87 -3.16 14.65
CA ALA A 284 -27.19 -2.61 14.91
C ALA A 284 -27.11 -1.13 15.31
N VAL A 285 -26.10 -0.75 16.11
CA VAL A 285 -25.82 0.62 16.51
C VAL A 285 -24.70 1.18 15.65
N LYS A 286 -24.95 2.26 14.91
CA LYS A 286 -23.92 2.89 14.05
C LYS A 286 -23.17 3.97 14.82
N PRO A 287 -21.82 3.91 14.89
CA PRO A 287 -21.03 4.96 15.50
C PRO A 287 -21.04 6.23 14.65
N GLN A 288 -20.91 7.37 15.30
CA GLN A 288 -20.90 8.70 14.68
C GLN A 288 -19.52 9.12 14.19
N PHE A 289 -18.45 8.54 14.74
CA PHE A 289 -17.12 8.57 14.16
C PHE A 289 -16.32 7.34 14.62
N ILE A 290 -15.21 7.04 13.95
CA ILE A 290 -14.46 5.79 14.14
C ILE A 290 -12.95 6.04 14.35
N PHE A 291 -12.38 5.42 15.38
CA PHE A 291 -10.94 5.22 15.53
C PHE A 291 -10.49 3.96 14.78
N CYS A 292 -9.40 4.07 14.03
CA CYS A 292 -8.89 2.98 13.20
C CYS A 292 -7.49 2.55 13.68
N ASP A 293 -7.23 1.24 13.81
CA ASP A 293 -5.91 0.65 14.11
C ASP A 293 -5.04 0.66 12.85
N GLY A 294 -4.67 1.87 12.42
CA GLY A 294 -3.97 2.11 11.18
C GLY A 294 -3.83 3.60 10.91
N HIS A 295 -3.23 3.94 9.77
CA HIS A 295 -2.97 5.31 9.37
C HIS A 295 -4.14 5.93 8.61
N GLY A 296 -4.27 7.25 8.67
CA GLY A 296 -5.10 8.06 7.77
C GLY A 296 -4.23 8.71 6.69
N ILE A 297 -4.17 10.05 6.67
CA ILE A 297 -3.35 10.80 5.71
C ILE A 297 -1.84 10.65 5.96
N GLU A 298 -1.41 10.08 7.10
CA GLU A 298 -0.03 9.63 7.34
C GLU A 298 0.27 8.39 6.49
N HIS A 299 0.26 8.57 5.17
CA HIS A 299 0.47 7.54 4.15
C HIS A 299 1.15 8.20 2.95
N PRO A 300 2.03 7.51 2.19
CA PRO A 300 2.68 8.06 0.99
C PRO A 300 1.75 8.79 0.01
N LYS A 301 0.49 8.35 -0.05
CA LYS A 301 -0.57 8.86 -0.92
C LYS A 301 -1.75 9.49 -0.17
N ASN A 302 -1.59 9.80 1.11
CA ASN A 302 -2.68 10.28 1.98
C ASN A 302 -3.91 9.36 2.05
N MET A 303 -3.79 8.08 1.64
CA MET A 303 -4.89 7.12 1.54
C MET A 303 -4.64 5.90 2.45
N GLY A 304 -4.35 6.16 3.72
CA GLY A 304 -4.30 5.09 4.72
C GLY A 304 -5.67 4.48 4.98
N PHE A 305 -5.69 3.39 5.75
CA PHE A 305 -6.90 2.64 6.12
C PHE A 305 -8.01 3.54 6.68
N ALA A 306 -7.68 4.45 7.61
CA ALA A 306 -8.66 5.33 8.22
C ALA A 306 -9.29 6.29 7.20
N THR A 307 -8.48 6.85 6.31
CA THR A 307 -8.94 7.76 5.27
C THR A 307 -9.84 7.06 4.27
N PHE A 308 -9.42 5.89 3.79
CA PHE A 308 -10.22 5.09 2.87
C PHE A 308 -11.55 4.71 3.54
N LEU A 309 -11.53 4.11 4.72
CA LEU A 309 -12.74 3.70 5.44
C LEU A 309 -13.71 4.87 5.62
N GLY A 310 -13.20 6.04 6.03
CA GLY A 310 -14.01 7.24 6.23
C GLY A 310 -14.67 7.74 4.95
N ILE A 311 -13.96 7.74 3.82
CA ILE A 311 -14.53 8.11 2.51
C ILE A 311 -15.63 7.12 2.08
N GLN A 312 -15.43 5.82 2.30
CA GLN A 312 -16.42 4.81 1.87
C GLN A 312 -17.68 4.81 2.73
N LEU A 313 -17.55 5.00 4.03
CA LEU A 313 -18.68 5.07 4.94
C LEU A 313 -19.31 6.48 4.99
N ASP A 314 -18.62 7.49 4.46
CA ASP A 314 -18.96 8.91 4.59
C ASP A 314 -19.05 9.39 6.06
N ILE A 315 -18.27 8.75 6.94
CA ILE A 315 -18.25 8.98 8.40
C ILE A 315 -16.87 9.55 8.81
N PRO A 316 -16.80 10.43 9.84
CA PRO A 316 -15.52 10.89 10.35
C PRO A 316 -14.64 9.75 10.89
N THR A 317 -13.36 9.78 10.57
CA THR A 317 -12.40 8.73 10.97
C THR A 317 -11.07 9.29 11.43
N ILE A 318 -10.46 8.63 12.41
CA ILE A 318 -9.14 8.96 12.96
C ILE A 318 -8.22 7.75 12.80
N GLY A 319 -7.03 7.96 12.24
CA GLY A 319 -5.96 6.96 12.26
C GLY A 319 -5.21 6.98 13.59
N CYS A 320 -5.08 5.82 14.24
CA CYS A 320 -4.38 5.62 15.51
C CYS A 320 -3.36 4.48 15.38
N ALA A 321 -2.17 4.80 14.88
CA ALA A 321 -1.16 3.79 14.60
C ALA A 321 -0.15 3.62 15.73
N LYS A 322 0.31 2.37 15.94
CA LYS A 322 1.31 2.01 16.97
C LYS A 322 2.75 2.28 16.51
N LYS A 323 2.97 2.29 15.20
CA LYS A 323 4.24 2.53 14.50
C LYS A 323 4.02 3.69 13.53
N ARG A 324 5.11 4.38 13.17
CA ARG A 324 5.10 5.45 12.16
C ARG A 324 5.22 4.84 10.77
N LEU A 325 4.43 5.32 9.81
CA LEU A 325 4.56 4.90 8.41
C LEU A 325 5.36 5.92 7.60
N VAL A 326 4.98 7.19 7.67
CA VAL A 326 5.67 8.31 7.02
C VAL A 326 5.73 9.52 7.95
N GLY A 327 6.40 10.58 7.51
CA GLY A 327 6.54 11.81 8.28
C GLY A 327 7.76 11.82 9.18
N TYR A 328 8.54 12.88 9.11
CA TYR A 328 9.72 13.08 9.92
C TYR A 328 9.41 13.99 11.11
N TYR A 329 10.01 13.67 12.24
CA TYR A 329 10.12 14.54 13.41
C TYR A 329 11.41 14.16 14.16
N LYS A 330 11.98 15.09 14.92
CA LYS A 330 13.09 14.80 15.83
C LYS A 330 12.53 14.22 17.12
N LYS A 331 12.99 13.03 17.51
CA LYS A 331 12.44 12.34 18.68
C LYS A 331 12.74 13.08 19.97
N GLU A 332 13.88 13.75 20.03
CA GLU A 332 14.33 14.55 21.17
C GLU A 332 13.39 15.73 21.47
N ASP A 333 12.68 16.24 20.46
CA ASP A 333 11.76 17.38 20.60
C ASP A 333 10.37 16.95 21.14
N LEU A 334 10.09 15.64 21.18
CA LEU A 334 8.86 15.11 21.76
C LEU A 334 9.02 14.89 23.27
N GLY A 335 8.34 15.70 24.07
CA GLY A 335 8.31 15.54 25.52
C GLY A 335 7.72 14.19 26.00
N ASP A 336 8.04 13.80 27.23
CA ASP A 336 7.66 12.51 27.82
C ASP A 336 6.35 12.53 28.61
N LYS A 337 5.71 13.69 28.78
CA LYS A 337 4.47 13.84 29.55
C LYS A 337 3.26 13.49 28.69
N ARG A 338 2.17 13.06 29.34
CA ARG A 338 0.90 12.85 28.65
C ARG A 338 0.46 14.14 27.95
N ALA A 339 -0.06 13.99 26.74
CA ALA A 339 -0.47 15.05 25.81
C ALA A 339 0.68 15.81 25.12
N ASP A 340 1.95 15.56 25.47
CA ASP A 340 3.06 16.04 24.66
C ASP A 340 2.95 15.45 23.24
N HIS A 341 3.07 16.32 22.24
CA HIS A 341 2.97 15.92 20.84
C HIS A 341 3.81 16.81 19.94
N ILE A 342 4.14 16.28 18.77
CA ILE A 342 4.88 16.99 17.72
C ILE A 342 4.34 16.60 16.36
N GLU A 343 4.33 17.55 15.43
CA GLU A 343 3.87 17.33 14.06
C GLU A 343 4.79 16.37 13.30
N LEU A 344 4.18 15.53 12.48
CA LEU A 344 4.86 14.66 11.52
C LEU A 344 4.87 15.36 10.16
N ILE A 345 6.06 15.65 9.63
CA ILE A 345 6.22 16.36 8.36
C ILE A 345 6.59 15.40 7.23
N PHE A 346 5.73 15.28 6.22
CA PHE A 346 5.98 14.49 5.01
C PHE A 346 5.65 15.35 3.78
N ASP A 347 6.54 15.37 2.79
CA ASP A 347 6.37 16.21 1.58
C ASP A 347 6.03 17.68 1.90
N GLN A 348 6.78 18.26 2.87
CA GLN A 348 6.60 19.63 3.37
C GLN A 348 5.20 19.93 3.96
N LYS A 349 4.42 18.91 4.28
CA LYS A 349 3.08 19.02 4.87
C LYS A 349 2.99 18.28 6.20
N VAL A 350 2.13 18.77 7.08
CA VAL A 350 1.75 18.06 8.30
C VAL A 350 0.83 16.91 7.92
N VAL A 351 1.24 15.67 8.19
CA VAL A 351 0.46 14.46 7.89
C VAL A 351 -0.09 13.76 9.15
N GLY A 352 0.29 14.24 10.33
CA GLY A 352 -0.16 13.69 11.60
C GLY A 352 0.62 14.27 12.77
N LYS A 353 0.44 13.68 13.95
CA LYS A 353 1.19 14.00 15.16
C LYS A 353 1.68 12.72 15.83
N ALA A 354 2.93 12.72 16.28
CA ALA A 354 3.37 11.76 17.29
C ALA A 354 2.85 12.25 18.64
N LEU A 355 2.02 11.45 19.31
CA LEU A 355 1.29 11.82 20.52
C LEU A 355 1.64 10.89 21.69
N ARG A 356 2.00 11.49 22.83
CA ARG A 356 2.22 10.79 24.09
C ARG A 356 0.90 10.61 24.84
N THR A 357 0.26 9.45 24.69
CA THR A 357 -0.98 9.12 25.41
C THR A 357 -0.72 8.66 26.85
N LYS A 358 0.47 8.11 27.12
CA LYS A 358 0.93 7.68 28.44
C LYS A 358 2.40 8.04 28.65
N GLU A 359 2.70 8.54 29.84
CA GLU A 359 4.06 8.94 30.22
C GLU A 359 5.06 7.80 30.08
N ASN A 360 6.29 8.12 29.67
CA ASN A 360 7.39 7.17 29.52
C ASN A 360 7.09 5.95 28.61
N THR A 361 6.12 6.09 27.69
CA THR A 361 5.85 5.07 26.67
C THR A 361 6.07 5.62 25.27
N ASN A 362 6.27 4.72 24.31
CA ASN A 362 6.35 5.10 22.90
C ASN A 362 5.07 5.86 22.49
N PRO A 363 5.19 6.96 21.73
CA PRO A 363 4.02 7.68 21.25
C PRO A 363 3.18 6.80 20.34
N ILE A 364 1.93 7.19 20.14
CA ILE A 364 1.12 6.71 19.01
C ILE A 364 1.13 7.78 17.93
N TYR A 365 0.82 7.38 16.70
CA TYR A 365 0.83 8.26 15.55
C TYR A 365 -0.62 8.52 15.14
N VAL A 366 -1.06 9.75 15.38
CA VAL A 366 -2.44 10.20 15.13
C VAL A 366 -2.48 10.94 13.81
N SER A 367 -3.40 10.56 12.93
CA SER A 367 -3.59 11.22 11.64
C SER A 367 -5.06 11.35 11.30
N ILE A 368 -5.39 12.39 10.52
CA ILE A 368 -6.73 12.60 9.99
C ILE A 368 -7.08 11.40 9.10
N GLY A 369 -8.23 10.78 9.32
CA GLY A 369 -8.83 9.88 8.35
C GLY A 369 -9.67 10.68 7.35
N HIS A 370 -10.84 11.14 7.78
CA HIS A 370 -11.81 11.88 6.98
C HIS A 370 -12.73 12.71 7.88
N LYS A 371 -13.19 13.90 7.44
CA LYS A 371 -14.22 14.74 8.12
C LYS A 371 -13.89 15.13 9.57
N ILE A 372 -12.60 15.21 9.90
CA ILE A 372 -12.11 15.60 11.23
C ILE A 372 -10.81 16.36 11.10
N SER A 373 -10.61 17.37 11.94
CA SER A 373 -9.35 18.10 12.04
C SER A 373 -8.31 17.32 12.85
N LEU A 374 -7.04 17.63 12.64
CA LEU A 374 -5.95 16.97 13.37
C LEU A 374 -5.99 17.28 14.86
N GLU A 375 -6.36 18.50 15.24
CA GLU A 375 -6.48 18.89 16.66
C GLU A 375 -7.64 18.17 17.33
N THR A 376 -8.82 18.14 16.71
CA THR A 376 -9.97 17.40 17.23
C THR A 376 -9.67 15.90 17.30
N SER A 377 -8.91 15.35 16.35
CA SER A 377 -8.43 13.96 16.39
C SER A 377 -7.58 13.68 17.64
N VAL A 378 -6.61 14.56 17.96
CA VAL A 378 -5.76 14.43 19.15
C VAL A 378 -6.58 14.50 20.44
N ASN A 379 -7.53 15.43 20.52
CA ASN A 379 -8.40 15.58 21.70
C ASN A 379 -9.21 14.31 21.96
N TRP A 380 -9.89 13.78 20.94
CA TRP A 380 -10.66 12.54 21.04
C TRP A 380 -9.80 11.33 21.42
N VAL A 381 -8.59 11.25 20.87
CA VAL A 381 -7.64 10.20 21.24
C VAL A 381 -7.27 10.32 22.73
N LEU A 382 -6.93 11.52 23.21
CA LEU A 382 -6.60 11.73 24.62
C LEU A 382 -7.78 11.42 25.55
N GLU A 383 -9.00 11.84 25.21
CA GLU A 383 -10.21 11.58 26.00
C GLU A 383 -10.48 10.07 26.15
N THR A 384 -10.12 9.29 25.13
CA THR A 384 -10.33 7.83 25.08
C THR A 384 -9.10 7.00 25.49
N THR A 385 -7.98 7.65 25.83
CA THR A 385 -6.74 7.02 26.32
C THR A 385 -6.44 7.45 27.77
N GLN A 386 -7.20 6.92 28.74
CA GLN A 386 -7.00 7.23 30.16
C GLN A 386 -6.05 6.25 30.84
N SER A 387 -6.30 4.95 30.70
CA SER A 387 -5.51 3.86 31.33
C SER A 387 -4.61 3.12 30.34
N THR A 388 -4.87 3.29 29.05
CA THR A 388 -4.32 2.52 27.93
C THR A 388 -3.49 3.40 26.99
N ARG A 389 -2.61 2.77 26.19
CA ARG A 389 -1.79 3.50 25.20
C ARG A 389 -2.60 3.87 23.95
N LEU A 390 -3.59 3.05 23.60
CA LEU A 390 -4.53 3.28 22.49
C LEU A 390 -5.93 3.60 23.01
N PRO A 391 -6.80 4.24 22.21
CA PRO A 391 -8.20 4.42 22.57
C PRO A 391 -8.81 3.12 23.08
N PHE A 392 -9.47 3.14 24.24
CA PHE A 392 -10.03 1.94 24.87
C PHE A 392 -10.94 1.15 23.91
N ILE A 393 -11.75 1.87 23.13
CA ILE A 393 -12.63 1.30 22.11
C ILE A 393 -11.86 0.49 21.05
N LEU A 394 -10.66 0.96 20.69
CA LEU A 394 -9.79 0.30 19.73
C LEU A 394 -9.07 -0.90 20.34
N GLU A 395 -8.62 -0.80 21.60
CA GLU A 395 -8.05 -1.94 22.31
C GLU A 395 -9.04 -3.10 22.42
N LYS A 396 -10.32 -2.80 22.66
CA LYS A 396 -11.39 -3.82 22.67
C LYS A 396 -11.55 -4.50 21.32
N ALA A 397 -11.53 -3.75 20.22
CA ALA A 397 -11.57 -4.33 18.88
C ALA A 397 -10.35 -5.26 18.64
N ILE A 398 -9.15 -4.83 19.04
CA ILE A 398 -7.89 -5.61 18.93
C ILE A 398 -7.95 -6.89 19.79
N GLU A 399 -8.48 -6.80 21.01
CA GLU A 399 -8.66 -7.94 21.89
C GLU A 399 -9.57 -9.01 21.25
N ILE A 400 -10.72 -8.60 20.72
CA ILE A 400 -11.66 -9.48 20.03
C ILE A 400 -11.00 -10.09 18.79
N ALA A 401 -10.29 -9.29 17.99
CA ALA A 401 -9.59 -9.80 16.81
C ALA A 401 -8.54 -10.87 17.18
N ARG A 402 -7.80 -10.68 18.27
CA ARG A 402 -6.85 -11.68 18.81
C ARG A 402 -7.54 -12.94 19.32
N GLN A 403 -8.75 -12.85 19.88
CA GLN A 403 -9.51 -14.03 20.29
C GLN A 403 -9.97 -14.85 19.07
N GLN A 404 -10.36 -14.19 17.97
CA GLN A 404 -10.78 -14.84 16.73
C GLN A 404 -9.62 -15.37 15.88
N MET A 405 -8.45 -14.74 16.02
CA MET A 405 -7.22 -15.12 15.35
C MET A 405 -6.03 -14.93 16.31
N PRO A 406 -5.76 -15.93 17.18
CA PRO A 406 -4.68 -15.88 18.15
C PRO A 406 -3.30 -15.85 17.52
N GLU A 407 -3.12 -16.64 16.45
CA GLU A 407 -1.92 -16.63 15.62
C GLU A 407 -2.11 -15.60 14.51
N GLN A 408 -1.33 -14.52 14.57
CA GLN A 408 -1.30 -13.49 13.54
C GLN A 408 0.07 -13.51 12.90
N PHE A 409 0.10 -13.46 11.58
CA PHE A 409 1.33 -13.41 10.82
C PHE A 409 1.17 -12.38 9.71
N ARG A 410 2.01 -11.37 9.74
CA ARG A 410 2.05 -10.35 8.70
C ARG A 410 3.44 -10.32 8.09
N ILE A 411 3.50 -10.45 6.78
CA ILE A 411 4.70 -10.20 6.00
C ILE A 411 4.89 -8.69 5.99
N ASP A 412 5.83 -8.22 6.81
CA ASP A 412 6.24 -6.83 6.79
C ASP A 412 7.31 -6.65 5.73
N PHE A 413 6.95 -5.90 4.68
CA PHE A 413 7.83 -5.67 3.55
C PHE A 413 8.99 -4.71 3.87
N MET A 414 8.86 -3.94 4.96
CA MET A 414 9.72 -2.81 5.30
C MET A 414 10.42 -2.96 6.66
N ASN A 415 10.13 -4.02 7.44
CA ASN A 415 10.80 -4.24 8.73
C ASN A 415 12.08 -5.07 8.60
N ASP A 416 13.10 -4.66 9.35
CA ASP A 416 14.39 -5.33 9.52
C ASP A 416 14.37 -6.41 10.62
N GLU A 417 13.20 -6.81 11.14
CA GLU A 417 13.15 -7.91 12.11
C GLU A 417 13.45 -9.25 11.41
N PRO A 418 14.29 -10.13 11.98
CA PRO A 418 14.61 -11.42 11.39
C PRO A 418 13.33 -12.20 11.11
N ASN A 419 13.07 -12.50 9.84
CA ASN A 419 11.92 -13.31 9.47
C ASN A 419 12.14 -14.75 9.94
N GLU A 420 11.57 -15.11 11.08
CA GLU A 420 11.67 -16.46 11.67
C GLU A 420 11.10 -17.58 10.77
N TYR A 421 10.36 -17.22 9.72
CA TYR A 421 9.79 -18.12 8.73
C TYR A 421 10.53 -18.09 7.38
N GLY A 422 11.56 -17.24 7.27
CA GLY A 422 12.45 -17.24 6.12
C GLY A 422 13.20 -18.57 6.08
N ILE A 423 13.09 -19.29 4.96
CA ILE A 423 14.04 -20.37 4.68
C ILE A 423 15.37 -19.69 4.36
N ILE A 424 16.17 -19.43 5.39
CA ILE A 424 17.58 -19.07 5.25
C ILE A 424 18.26 -20.37 4.83
N LYS A 425 18.71 -20.42 3.57
CA LYS A 425 19.53 -21.53 3.08
C LYS A 425 21.00 -21.19 3.15
#